data_AF-W2QFI2-F1
#
_entry.id   AF-W2QFI2-F1
#
_cell.length_a   1.000
_cell.length_b   1.000
_cell.length_c   1.000
_cell.angle_alpha   90.00
_cell.angle_beta   90.00
_cell.angle_gamma   90.00
#
_symmetry.space_group_name_H-M   'P 1'
#
loop_
_entity.id
_entity.type
_entity.pdbx_description
1 polymer ?
#
loop_
_entity_poly.entity_id
_entity_poly.type
_entity_poly.pdbx_seq_one_letter_code
_entity_poly.pdbx_strand_id
1 'polypeptide(L)'
;MFDTCKAKFAEWGNESRAQLAKLAAKSDATWKIVNSHYSPYDHYAEPGMKKWFDTLKNSGVRAFLHGHTHAEKHDYAKSIGVHFVENGAGGGRQSGKVSTIQPYAAGLVKNEWSYTIGEYGFFSLQASKDWMKLQYHTSDNKWKFTEKWEDTTIGGVATKHCWYIPADGSEGKAC
;
A
#
# COMPACT_ATOMS: atom_id res chain seq x y z
N MET A 1 -16.69 -23.03 -20.45
CA MET A 1 -15.29 -22.90 -19.98
C MET A 1 -15.05 -21.57 -19.24
N PHE A 2 -15.45 -20.43 -19.80
CA PHE A 2 -15.33 -19.12 -19.15
C PHE A 2 -15.95 -19.05 -17.74
N ASP A 3 -17.19 -19.50 -17.58
CA ASP A 3 -17.89 -19.43 -16.28
C ASP A 3 -17.23 -20.28 -15.20
N THR A 4 -16.72 -21.47 -15.57
CA THR A 4 -15.97 -22.34 -14.67
C THR A 4 -14.68 -21.68 -14.20
N CYS A 5 -13.92 -21.04 -15.11
CA CYS A 5 -12.71 -20.30 -14.76
C CYS A 5 -13.04 -19.11 -13.84
N LYS A 6 -14.06 -18.32 -14.17
CA LYS A 6 -14.53 -17.19 -13.36
C LYS A 6 -14.95 -17.64 -11.96
N ALA A 7 -15.69 -18.75 -11.86
CA ALA A 7 -16.09 -19.33 -10.59
C ALA A 7 -14.88 -19.75 -9.76
N LYS A 8 -13.86 -20.35 -10.38
CA LYS A 8 -12.64 -20.77 -9.67
C LYS A 8 -11.85 -19.59 -9.12
N PHE A 9 -11.70 -18.50 -9.87
CA PHE A 9 -11.07 -17.28 -9.36
C PHE A 9 -11.89 -16.63 -8.23
N ALA A 10 -13.22 -16.66 -8.32
CA ALA A 10 -14.08 -16.15 -7.26
C ALA A 10 -13.96 -16.99 -5.98
N GLU A 11 -13.90 -18.33 -6.11
CA GLU A 11 -13.65 -19.28 -5.02
C GLU A 11 -12.33 -18.94 -4.31
N TRP A 12 -11.21 -18.88 -5.05
CA TRP A 12 -9.90 -18.55 -4.47
C TRP A 12 -9.85 -17.18 -3.81
N GLY A 13 -10.50 -16.17 -4.43
CA GLY A 13 -10.60 -14.85 -3.84
C GLY A 13 -11.41 -14.84 -2.53
N ASN A 14 -12.51 -15.59 -2.47
CA ASN A 14 -13.31 -15.75 -1.26
C ASN A 14 -12.53 -16.49 -0.18
N GLU A 15 -11.87 -17.58 -0.54
CA GLU A 15 -11.06 -18.38 0.37
C GLU A 15 -9.91 -17.55 0.97
N SER A 16 -9.19 -16.80 0.14
CA SER A 16 -8.08 -15.94 0.60
C SER A 16 -8.54 -14.93 1.66
N ARG A 17 -9.69 -14.27 1.45
CA ARG A 17 -10.26 -13.34 2.43
C ARG A 17 -10.74 -14.05 3.69
N ALA A 18 -11.36 -15.22 3.57
CA ALA A 18 -11.80 -16.00 4.71
C ALA A 18 -10.63 -16.48 5.58
N GLN A 19 -9.54 -16.94 4.94
CA GLN A 19 -8.31 -17.31 5.63
C GLN A 19 -7.67 -16.09 6.33
N LEU A 20 -7.61 -14.94 5.66
CA LEU A 20 -7.13 -13.69 6.25
C LEU A 20 -7.93 -13.34 7.52
N ALA A 21 -9.25 -13.29 7.44
CA ALA A 21 -10.10 -12.97 8.58
C ALA A 21 -9.87 -13.95 9.75
N LYS A 22 -9.80 -15.25 9.46
CA LYS A 22 -9.54 -16.31 10.46
C LYS A 22 -8.17 -16.15 11.12
N LEU A 23 -7.12 -15.90 10.35
CA LEU A 23 -5.75 -15.77 10.87
C LEU A 23 -5.57 -14.46 11.63
N ALA A 24 -6.15 -13.37 11.14
CA ALA A 24 -6.13 -12.08 11.82
C ALA A 24 -6.86 -12.16 13.17
N ALA A 25 -8.00 -12.84 13.26
CA ALA A 25 -8.73 -13.02 14.52
C ALA A 25 -7.97 -13.86 15.55
N LYS A 26 -7.15 -14.82 15.12
CA LYS A 26 -6.34 -15.68 16.00
C LYS A 26 -5.01 -15.06 16.43
N SER A 27 -4.53 -14.06 15.72
CA SER A 27 -3.23 -13.45 15.95
C SER A 27 -3.28 -12.43 17.08
N ASP A 28 -2.36 -12.56 18.03
CA ASP A 28 -2.07 -11.63 19.13
C ASP A 28 -0.96 -10.62 18.77
N ALA A 29 -0.46 -10.65 17.53
CA ALA A 29 0.56 -9.73 17.08
C ALA A 29 0.07 -8.28 17.15
N THR A 30 0.90 -7.39 17.69
CA THR A 30 0.64 -5.94 17.73
C THR A 30 0.37 -5.38 16.35
N TRP A 31 1.13 -5.84 15.36
CA TRP A 31 1.02 -5.39 13.97
C TRP A 31 0.57 -6.52 13.06
N LYS A 32 -0.52 -6.27 12.35
CA LYS A 32 -0.99 -7.12 11.26
C LYS A 32 -0.90 -6.30 9.99
N ILE A 33 -0.18 -6.84 9.01
CA ILE A 33 0.09 -6.18 7.73
C ILE A 33 -0.39 -7.11 6.64
N VAL A 34 -1.13 -6.58 5.68
CA VAL A 34 -1.49 -7.30 4.46
C VAL A 34 -0.59 -6.83 3.35
N ASN A 35 -0.07 -7.76 2.55
CA ASN A 35 0.67 -7.46 1.33
C ASN A 35 -0.03 -8.15 0.15
N SER A 36 -0.39 -7.38 -0.86
CA SER A 36 -1.09 -7.85 -2.06
C SER A 36 -0.55 -7.11 -3.27
N HIS A 37 -0.61 -7.69 -4.46
CA HIS A 37 -0.21 -6.93 -5.65
C HIS A 37 -1.17 -5.78 -5.96
N TYR A 38 -2.47 -6.00 -5.74
CA TYR A 38 -3.55 -5.07 -6.10
C TYR A 38 -4.17 -4.40 -4.86
N SER A 39 -4.46 -3.10 -4.98
CA SER A 39 -5.21 -2.34 -3.97
C SER A 39 -6.72 -2.56 -4.06
N PRO A 40 -7.42 -2.73 -2.92
CA PRO A 40 -8.87 -2.89 -2.87
C PRO A 40 -9.71 -1.79 -3.50
N TYR A 41 -9.35 -0.51 -3.35
CA TYR A 41 -10.18 0.61 -3.82
C TYR A 41 -9.74 1.17 -5.16
N ASP A 42 -8.57 0.78 -5.65
CA ASP A 42 -8.02 1.26 -6.92
C ASP A 42 -8.24 0.25 -8.05
N HIS A 43 -8.12 -1.05 -7.77
CA HIS A 43 -8.07 -2.10 -8.79
C HIS A 43 -9.30 -3.02 -8.84
N TYR A 44 -10.14 -3.01 -7.81
CA TYR A 44 -11.37 -3.80 -7.81
C TYR A 44 -12.56 -2.94 -8.22
N ALA A 45 -13.63 -3.54 -8.71
CA ALA A 45 -14.92 -2.86 -8.75
C ALA A 45 -15.47 -2.69 -7.31
N GLU A 46 -16.40 -1.75 -7.12
CA GLU A 46 -17.00 -1.45 -5.81
C GLU A 46 -17.43 -2.69 -4.99
N PRO A 47 -18.09 -3.73 -5.58
CA PRO A 47 -18.43 -4.93 -4.81
C PRO A 47 -17.21 -5.71 -4.30
N GLY A 48 -16.10 -5.70 -5.06
CA GLY A 48 -14.84 -6.31 -4.65
C GLY A 48 -14.14 -5.50 -3.56
N MET A 49 -14.13 -4.17 -3.67
CA MET A 49 -13.66 -3.27 -2.62
C MET A 49 -14.43 -3.50 -1.33
N LYS A 50 -15.77 -3.54 -1.36
CA LYS A 50 -16.60 -3.76 -0.17
C LYS A 50 -16.25 -5.06 0.55
N LYS A 51 -16.09 -6.17 -0.18
CA LYS A 51 -15.66 -7.45 0.40
C LYS A 51 -14.31 -7.33 1.11
N TRP A 52 -13.36 -6.59 0.55
CA TRP A 52 -12.07 -6.34 1.19
C TRP A 52 -12.21 -5.46 2.43
N PHE A 53 -12.96 -4.36 2.34
CA PHE A 53 -13.20 -3.46 3.48
C PHE A 53 -13.90 -4.20 4.63
N ASP A 54 -14.89 -5.04 4.33
CA ASP A 54 -15.57 -5.88 5.33
C ASP A 54 -14.61 -6.87 5.98
N THR A 55 -13.68 -7.45 5.21
CA THR A 55 -12.66 -8.39 5.72
C THR A 55 -11.63 -7.67 6.62
N LEU A 56 -11.25 -6.44 6.26
CA LEU A 56 -10.24 -5.66 6.98
C LEU A 56 -10.82 -4.98 8.22
N LYS A 57 -12.11 -4.63 8.22
CA LYS A 57 -12.78 -4.00 9.34
C LYS A 57 -12.64 -4.85 10.60
N ASN A 58 -12.17 -4.26 11.69
CA ASN A 58 -11.94 -4.91 12.98
C ASN A 58 -10.94 -6.09 12.95
N SER A 59 -10.21 -6.30 11.85
CA SER A 59 -9.20 -7.37 11.75
C SER A 59 -7.92 -7.07 12.57
N GLY A 60 -7.72 -5.81 12.95
CA GLY A 60 -6.47 -5.31 13.54
C GLY A 60 -5.36 -5.08 12.52
N VAL A 61 -5.63 -5.23 11.22
CA VAL A 61 -4.72 -4.80 10.16
C VAL A 61 -4.61 -3.28 10.19
N ARG A 62 -3.37 -2.76 10.17
CA ARG A 62 -3.08 -1.32 10.18
C ARG A 62 -2.42 -0.81 8.91
N ALA A 63 -1.72 -1.70 8.19
CA ALA A 63 -1.10 -1.39 6.91
C ALA A 63 -1.49 -2.44 5.86
N PHE A 64 -1.86 -1.96 4.69
CA PHE A 64 -2.09 -2.75 3.49
C PHE A 64 -1.11 -2.27 2.41
N LEU A 65 -0.09 -3.08 2.14
CA LEU A 65 0.91 -2.80 1.13
C LEU A 65 0.43 -3.32 -0.22
N HIS A 66 0.58 -2.49 -1.25
CA HIS A 66 0.28 -2.88 -2.62
C HIS A 66 1.22 -2.26 -3.65
N GLY A 67 1.09 -2.66 -4.91
CA GLY A 67 1.86 -2.11 -6.02
C GLY A 67 0.99 -2.02 -7.28
N HIS A 68 1.45 -2.69 -8.34
CA HIS A 68 0.84 -2.76 -9.68
C HIS A 68 1.00 -1.51 -10.55
N THR A 69 0.69 -0.32 -10.04
CA THR A 69 0.64 0.92 -10.84
C THR A 69 2.01 1.53 -11.15
N HIS A 70 3.07 0.97 -10.57
CA HIS A 70 4.42 1.52 -10.59
C HIS A 70 4.53 2.94 -10.01
N ALA A 71 3.69 3.28 -9.04
CA ALA A 71 3.74 4.56 -8.34
C ALA A 71 3.92 4.36 -6.83
N GLU A 72 4.01 5.47 -6.10
CA GLU A 72 4.24 5.51 -4.68
C GLU A 72 3.24 6.47 -4.03
N LYS A 73 2.47 5.97 -3.06
CA LYS A 73 1.37 6.70 -2.43
C LYS A 73 1.07 6.17 -1.04
N HIS A 74 0.61 7.05 -0.17
CA HIS A 74 0.08 6.72 1.14
C HIS A 74 -1.34 7.26 1.29
N ASP A 75 -2.30 6.36 1.49
CA ASP A 75 -3.72 6.67 1.71
C ASP A 75 -4.19 6.11 3.06
N TYR A 76 -5.27 6.68 3.61
CA TYR A 76 -5.88 6.24 4.87
C TYR A 76 -7.39 6.08 4.74
N ALA A 77 -7.92 4.99 5.30
CA ALA A 77 -9.36 4.72 5.38
C ALA A 77 -9.85 4.72 6.83
N LYS A 78 -10.36 5.86 7.29
CA LYS A 78 -10.82 6.07 8.67
C LYS A 78 -11.87 5.06 9.15
N SER A 79 -12.77 4.63 8.26
CA SER A 79 -13.87 3.71 8.60
C SER A 79 -13.40 2.30 8.98
N ILE A 80 -12.19 1.91 8.58
CA ILE A 80 -11.58 0.60 8.87
C ILE A 80 -10.23 0.71 9.59
N GLY A 81 -9.69 1.91 9.75
CA GLY A 81 -8.43 2.17 10.45
C GLY A 81 -7.22 1.51 9.78
N VAL A 82 -7.17 1.57 8.45
CA VAL A 82 -6.13 0.97 7.60
C VAL A 82 -5.44 2.04 6.76
N HIS A 83 -4.11 2.00 6.76
CA HIS A 83 -3.27 2.72 5.82
C HIS A 83 -2.99 1.86 4.59
N PHE A 84 -3.27 2.39 3.41
CA PHE A 84 -2.92 1.77 2.14
C PHE A 84 -1.63 2.39 1.63
N VAL A 85 -0.62 1.56 1.42
CA VAL A 85 0.71 1.98 0.97
C VAL A 85 0.95 1.39 -0.41
N GLU A 86 0.91 2.24 -1.41
CA GLU A 86 1.30 1.91 -2.77
C GLU A 86 2.83 2.01 -2.87
N ASN A 87 3.47 0.91 -3.22
CA ASN A 87 4.93 0.72 -3.28
C ASN A 87 5.30 -0.04 -4.55
N GLY A 88 5.18 0.63 -5.70
CA GLY A 88 5.35 0.01 -7.03
C GLY A 88 6.50 0.56 -7.88
N ALA A 89 7.07 1.71 -7.56
CA ALA A 89 8.05 2.42 -8.39
C ALA A 89 9.52 2.02 -8.13
N GLY A 90 9.77 0.86 -7.54
CA GLY A 90 11.14 0.36 -7.28
C GLY A 90 11.66 -0.68 -8.29
N GLY A 91 10.78 -1.27 -9.12
CA GLY A 91 11.05 -2.53 -9.85
C GLY A 91 11.74 -2.42 -11.21
N GLY A 92 12.39 -1.30 -11.54
CA GLY A 92 13.11 -1.11 -12.82
C GLY A 92 12.24 -0.87 -14.05
N ARG A 93 10.92 -0.74 -13.89
CA ARG A 93 9.98 -0.29 -14.92
C ARG A 93 9.67 1.18 -14.70
N GLN A 94 9.44 1.93 -15.79
CA GLN A 94 9.19 3.37 -15.68
C GLN A 94 8.10 3.69 -14.65
N SER A 95 8.41 4.60 -13.72
CA SER A 95 7.49 5.07 -12.69
C SER A 95 6.20 5.60 -13.32
N GLY A 96 5.05 5.14 -12.83
CA GLY A 96 3.73 5.41 -13.36
C GLY A 96 3.03 6.65 -12.76
N LYS A 97 1.83 6.96 -13.25
CA LYS A 97 0.99 7.94 -12.56
C LYS A 97 0.46 7.34 -11.26
N VAL A 98 0.38 8.16 -10.22
CA VAL A 98 -0.24 7.81 -8.94
C VAL A 98 -1.66 7.25 -9.14
N SER A 99 -1.97 6.15 -8.44
CA SER A 99 -3.30 5.52 -8.47
C SER A 99 -4.43 6.47 -8.07
N THR A 100 -5.56 6.38 -8.77
CA THR A 100 -6.72 7.25 -8.55
C THR A 100 -7.63 6.66 -7.48
N ILE A 101 -8.02 7.48 -6.50
CA ILE A 101 -9.12 7.10 -5.58
C ILE A 101 -10.41 7.11 -6.40
N GLN A 102 -10.98 5.93 -6.63
CA GLN A 102 -12.17 5.78 -7.46
C GLN A 102 -13.37 6.52 -6.87
N PRO A 103 -14.35 6.98 -7.68
CA PRO A 103 -15.48 7.77 -7.18
C PRO A 103 -16.26 7.08 -6.04
N TYR A 104 -16.44 5.76 -6.10
CA TYR A 104 -17.11 4.99 -5.05
C TYR A 104 -16.31 4.90 -3.73
N ALA A 105 -15.03 5.28 -3.74
CA ALA A 105 -14.14 5.26 -2.57
C ALA A 105 -13.80 6.66 -2.04
N ALA A 106 -14.22 7.73 -2.72
CA ALA A 106 -13.84 9.11 -2.38
C ALA A 106 -14.28 9.56 -0.96
N GLY A 107 -15.36 8.98 -0.42
CA GLY A 107 -15.81 9.21 0.96
C GLY A 107 -15.24 8.23 1.99
N LEU A 108 -14.45 7.25 1.56
CA LEU A 108 -13.93 6.16 2.38
C LEU A 108 -12.41 6.22 2.58
N VAL A 109 -11.70 6.76 1.58
CA VAL A 109 -10.25 6.80 1.50
C VAL A 109 -9.80 8.24 1.29
N LYS A 110 -8.82 8.67 2.08
CA LYS A 110 -8.15 9.98 1.99
C LYS A 110 -6.73 9.77 1.51
N ASN A 111 -6.25 10.65 0.63
CA ASN A 111 -4.82 10.71 0.30
C ASN A 111 -4.06 11.46 1.39
N GLU A 112 -3.05 10.80 1.97
CA GLU A 112 -2.14 11.43 2.94
C GLU A 112 -0.89 11.98 2.23
N TRP A 113 -0.38 11.26 1.24
CA TRP A 113 0.79 11.68 0.49
C TRP A 113 0.88 10.95 -0.85
N SER A 114 1.48 11.61 -1.84
CA SER A 114 1.78 11.06 -3.16
C SER A 114 3.19 11.49 -3.58
N TYR A 115 3.92 10.59 -4.24
CA TYR A 115 5.26 10.90 -4.74
C TYR A 115 5.26 11.86 -5.94
N THR A 116 6.45 12.35 -6.30
CA THR A 116 6.61 13.09 -7.55
C THR A 116 6.83 12.09 -8.69
N ILE A 117 6.02 12.19 -9.76
CA ILE A 117 6.17 11.33 -10.94
C ILE A 117 7.60 11.45 -11.50
N GLY A 118 8.21 10.32 -11.81
CA GLY A 118 9.61 10.23 -12.26
C GLY A 118 10.58 9.82 -11.15
N GLU A 119 10.16 9.84 -9.89
CA GLU A 119 10.94 9.29 -8.79
C GLU A 119 10.91 7.75 -8.79
N TYR A 120 12.00 7.15 -8.33
CA TYR A 120 12.08 5.72 -8.04
C TYR A 120 12.45 5.54 -6.58
N GLY A 121 11.83 4.57 -5.92
CA GLY A 121 12.01 4.44 -4.48
C GLY A 121 11.31 3.23 -3.90
N PHE A 122 11.26 3.21 -2.58
CA PHE A 122 10.58 2.18 -1.81
C PHE A 122 10.16 2.70 -0.43
N PHE A 123 9.17 2.03 0.16
CA PHE A 123 8.78 2.23 1.54
C PHE A 123 9.51 1.31 2.51
N SER A 124 9.97 1.87 3.63
CA SER A 124 10.42 1.11 4.80
C SER A 124 9.42 1.20 5.94
N LEU A 125 9.31 0.14 6.73
CA LEU A 125 8.49 0.08 7.94
C LEU A 125 9.38 -0.19 9.17
N GLN A 126 9.20 0.61 10.22
CA GLN A 126 9.81 0.36 11.53
C GLN A 126 8.73 0.34 12.60
N ALA A 127 8.49 -0.84 13.17
CA ALA A 127 7.43 -1.05 14.17
C ALA A 127 7.95 -0.90 15.61
N SER A 128 7.15 -0.28 16.46
CA SER A 128 7.29 -0.23 17.92
C SER A 128 6.02 -0.80 18.57
N LYS A 129 5.84 -0.66 19.89
CA LYS A 129 4.59 -1.09 20.54
C LYS A 129 3.39 -0.23 20.14
N ASP A 130 3.61 1.07 19.96
CA ASP A 130 2.52 2.04 19.81
C ASP A 130 2.41 2.56 18.37
N TRP A 131 3.54 2.63 17.66
CA TRP A 131 3.64 3.23 16.34
C TRP A 131 4.40 2.36 15.34
N MET A 132 3.96 2.38 14.10
CA MET A 132 4.73 1.93 12.94
C MET A 132 5.13 3.16 12.13
N LYS A 133 6.44 3.41 12.07
CA LYS A 133 7.01 4.46 11.25
C LYS A 133 7.10 3.98 9.80
N LEU A 134 6.34 4.60 8.92
CA LEU A 134 6.35 4.44 7.46
C LEU A 134 7.24 5.52 6.86
N GLN A 135 8.17 5.16 5.99
CA GLN A 135 9.03 6.14 5.31
C GLN A 135 9.21 5.80 3.84
N TYR A 136 9.03 6.78 2.95
CA TYR A 136 9.37 6.66 1.54
C TYR A 136 10.80 7.16 1.30
N HIS A 137 11.61 6.33 0.65
CA HIS A 137 13.00 6.61 0.31
C HIS A 137 13.20 6.63 -1.20
N THR A 138 13.94 7.63 -1.67
CA THR A 138 14.31 7.81 -3.08
C THR A 138 15.76 8.31 -3.18
N SER A 139 16.27 8.46 -4.40
CA SER A 139 17.59 9.07 -4.66
C SER A 139 17.63 10.53 -4.16
N ASP A 140 18.73 10.92 -3.52
CA ASP A 140 18.99 12.33 -3.24
C ASP A 140 19.35 13.13 -4.52
N ASN A 141 19.59 14.42 -4.37
CA ASN A 141 19.91 15.32 -5.48
C ASN A 141 21.37 15.21 -5.98
N LYS A 142 22.18 14.30 -5.44
CA LYS A 142 23.57 14.08 -5.87
C LYS A 142 23.67 13.00 -6.93
N TRP A 143 22.62 12.20 -7.11
CA TRP A 143 22.54 11.25 -8.20
C TRP A 143 22.54 11.95 -9.56
N LYS A 144 23.30 11.39 -10.50
CA LYS A 144 23.20 11.71 -11.92
C LYS A 144 23.09 10.41 -12.70
N PHE A 145 21.89 10.11 -13.16
CA PHE A 145 21.63 8.91 -13.96
C PHE A 145 21.97 9.17 -15.43
N THR A 146 22.64 8.21 -16.04
CA THR A 146 23.03 8.19 -17.46
C THR A 146 22.63 6.85 -18.05
N GLU A 147 22.63 6.73 -19.39
CA GLU A 147 22.31 5.45 -20.05
C GLU A 147 23.33 4.36 -19.73
N LYS A 148 24.59 4.76 -19.55
CA LYS A 148 25.71 3.89 -19.20
C LYS A 148 25.96 3.94 -17.71
N TRP A 149 26.12 2.77 -17.09
CA TRP A 149 26.37 2.67 -15.65
C TRP A 149 27.68 3.34 -15.25
N GLU A 150 28.72 3.20 -16.07
CA GLU A 150 30.04 3.80 -15.83
C GLU A 150 30.03 5.33 -15.77
N ASP A 151 29.02 5.98 -16.38
CA ASP A 151 28.87 7.44 -16.39
C ASP A 151 27.94 7.94 -15.27
N THR A 152 27.32 7.03 -14.50
CA THR A 152 26.37 7.38 -13.44
C THR A 152 27.11 7.88 -12.20
N THR A 153 26.70 9.04 -11.68
CA THR A 153 27.20 9.53 -10.38
C THR A 153 26.33 8.96 -9.26
N ILE A 154 26.95 8.21 -8.35
CA ILE A 154 26.29 7.67 -7.16
C ILE A 154 26.06 8.81 -6.16
N GLY A 155 24.80 9.00 -5.78
CA GLY A 155 24.39 9.87 -4.68
C GLY A 155 24.02 9.10 -3.42
N GLY A 156 23.33 9.77 -2.50
CA GLY A 156 22.77 9.20 -1.29
C GLY A 156 21.29 8.84 -1.40
N VAL A 157 20.65 8.66 -0.24
CA VAL A 157 19.22 8.37 -0.09
C VAL A 157 18.53 9.56 0.56
N ALA A 158 17.41 10.00 0.00
CA ALA A 158 16.53 11.01 0.55
C ALA A 158 15.22 10.38 1.02
N THR A 159 14.78 10.72 2.22
CA THR A 159 13.42 10.40 2.71
C THR A 159 12.49 11.57 2.40
N LYS A 160 11.44 11.35 1.59
CA LYS A 160 10.49 12.42 1.20
C LYS A 160 9.10 12.30 1.83
N HIS A 161 8.80 11.16 2.46
CA HIS A 161 7.59 10.98 3.25
C HIS A 161 7.91 10.24 4.52
N CYS A 162 7.26 10.64 5.60
CA CYS A 162 7.37 9.99 6.89
C CYS A 162 6.06 10.07 7.64
N TRP A 163 5.60 8.94 8.17
CA TRP A 163 4.34 8.87 8.89
C TRP A 163 4.41 7.90 10.07
N TYR A 164 3.84 8.28 11.20
CA TYR A 164 3.61 7.39 12.34
C TYR A 164 2.18 6.85 12.26
N ILE A 165 2.05 5.58 11.86
CA ILE A 165 0.80 4.82 11.91
C ILE A 165 0.59 4.34 13.34
N PRO A 166 -0.54 4.64 14.00
CA PRO A 166 -0.83 4.18 15.36
C PRO A 166 -1.43 2.77 15.37
N ALA A 167 -1.12 2.00 16.43
CA ALA A 167 -1.68 0.66 16.62
C ALA A 167 -3.22 0.67 16.87
N ASP A 168 -3.77 1.79 17.32
CA ASP A 168 -5.21 1.96 17.59
C ASP A 168 -6.07 2.12 16.32
N GLY A 169 -5.44 2.38 15.16
CA GLY A 169 -6.11 2.55 13.88
C GLY A 169 -6.58 3.97 13.59
N SER A 170 -6.25 4.94 14.43
CA SER A 170 -6.38 6.36 14.08
C SER A 170 -5.46 6.74 12.92
N GLU A 171 -5.65 7.94 12.37
CA GLU A 171 -4.97 8.41 11.16
C GLU A 171 -3.46 8.55 11.34
N GLY A 172 -2.98 8.74 12.57
CA GLY A 172 -1.57 9.01 12.81
C GLY A 172 -1.18 10.43 12.45
N LYS A 173 0.11 10.62 12.19
CA LYS A 173 0.69 11.95 11.92
C LYS A 173 2.02 11.85 11.19
N ALA A 174 2.44 12.93 10.55
CA ALA A 174 3.78 13.06 10.02
C ALA A 174 4.84 12.90 11.14
N CYS A 175 6.00 12.34 10.77
CA CYS A 175 7.23 12.65 11.49
C CYS A 175 7.86 13.91 10.88
#